data_AF-A0A848VGD6-F1
#
_entry.id   AF-A0A848VGD6-F1
#
_cell.length_a   1.000
_cell.length_b   1.000
_cell.length_c   1.000
_cell.angle_alpha   90.00
_cell.angle_beta   90.00
_cell.angle_gamma   90.00
#
_symmetry.space_group_name_H-M   'P 1'
#
loop_
_entity.id
_entity.type
_entity.pdbx_description
1 polymer ?
#
loop_
_entity_poly.entity_id
_entity_poly.type
_entity_poly.pdbx_seq_one_letter_code
_entity_poly.pdbx_strand_id
1 'polypeptide(L)'
;FLSGTRILDLTSGFRAVRADKFLEYLYLLPNGFSYPTTITMAFLRSGYPVRFEPVPAEKRTGKSHIRPIRDGLRFFAIIFKIATLYAPLKIFLPISGVFFVTGLSWYAFTYLMEQRFTNMSMLLISASVIVFLIGLISEQITALLYKKS
;
A
#
# COMPACT_ATOMS: atom_id res chain seq x y z
N PHE A 1 -4.39 6.89 -7.39
CA PHE A 1 -5.52 6.55 -6.49
C PHE A 1 -5.20 6.64 -4.98
N LEU A 2 -3.94 6.87 -4.55
CA LEU A 2 -3.63 7.06 -3.13
C LEU A 2 -3.58 8.54 -2.66
N SER A 3 -3.33 9.51 -3.55
CA SER A 3 -3.16 10.94 -3.18
C SER A 3 -4.14 11.94 -3.82
N GLY A 4 -5.08 11.50 -4.66
CA GLY A 4 -6.01 12.41 -5.38
C GLY A 4 -5.37 13.30 -6.47
N THR A 5 -4.05 13.28 -6.60
CA THR A 5 -3.25 14.05 -7.58
C THR A 5 -2.76 13.15 -8.72
N ARG A 6 -2.70 13.68 -9.95
CA ARG A 6 -2.13 12.96 -11.10
C ARG A 6 -0.61 12.90 -10.93
N ILE A 7 -0.09 11.71 -10.71
CA ILE A 7 1.35 11.49 -10.56
C ILE A 7 1.93 11.14 -11.93
N LEU A 8 2.83 11.98 -12.44
CA LEU A 8 3.48 11.76 -13.75
C LEU A 8 4.64 10.78 -13.65
N ASP A 9 5.45 10.89 -12.59
CA ASP A 9 6.58 9.97 -12.35
C ASP A 9 6.82 9.80 -10.84
N LEU A 10 6.55 8.60 -10.32
CA LEU A 10 6.75 8.24 -8.91
C LEU A 10 8.18 7.81 -8.58
N THR A 11 8.98 7.43 -9.57
CA THR A 11 10.28 6.79 -9.39
C THR A 11 11.44 7.69 -9.77
N SER A 12 11.20 8.85 -10.37
CA SER A 12 12.22 9.84 -10.72
C SER A 12 13.17 10.14 -9.56
N GLY A 13 14.47 9.88 -9.74
CA GLY A 13 15.50 10.28 -8.77
C GLY A 13 15.84 11.77 -8.82
N PHE A 14 15.43 12.49 -9.86
CA PHE A 14 15.77 13.90 -10.06
C PHE A 14 14.71 14.79 -9.41
N ARG A 15 15.06 15.43 -8.29
CA ARG A 15 14.12 16.15 -7.42
C ARG A 15 14.82 17.23 -6.60
N ALA A 16 14.08 18.29 -6.31
CA ALA A 16 14.45 19.31 -5.33
C ALA A 16 13.38 19.35 -4.24
N VAL A 17 13.81 19.35 -2.99
CA VAL A 17 12.94 19.30 -1.81
C VAL A 17 13.50 20.22 -0.73
N ARG A 18 12.62 20.80 0.08
CA ARG A 18 13.05 21.53 1.28
C ARG A 18 13.64 20.55 2.29
N ALA A 19 14.87 20.81 2.75
CA ALA A 19 15.61 19.88 3.59
C ALA A 19 14.91 19.62 4.94
N ASP A 20 14.39 20.66 5.58
CA ASP A 20 13.64 20.55 6.85
C ASP A 20 12.43 19.61 6.72
N LYS A 21 11.69 19.75 5.61
CA LYS A 21 10.52 18.91 5.33
C LYS A 21 10.88 17.48 4.93
N PHE A 22 12.01 17.29 4.26
CA PHE A 22 12.47 15.96 3.90
C PHE A 22 12.89 15.14 5.13
N LEU A 23 13.59 15.79 6.06
CA LEU A 23 14.08 15.14 7.29
C LEU A 23 12.95 14.61 8.17
N GLU A 24 11.77 15.25 8.16
CA GLU A 24 10.56 14.76 8.84
C GLU A 24 10.19 13.33 8.45
N TYR A 25 10.56 12.85 7.25
CA TYR A 25 10.18 11.53 6.74
C TYR A 25 11.37 10.58 6.57
N LEU A 26 12.58 10.98 7.00
CA LEU A 26 13.80 10.20 6.80
C LEU A 26 13.69 8.79 7.39
N TYR A 27 13.02 8.65 8.54
CA TYR A 27 12.81 7.37 9.22
C TYR A 27 11.90 6.39 8.45
N LEU A 28 11.11 6.90 7.50
CA LEU A 28 10.25 6.08 6.64
C LEU A 28 10.99 5.56 5.40
N LEU A 29 12.09 6.21 5.04
CA LEU A 29 12.78 5.91 3.80
C LEU A 29 13.48 4.55 3.91
N PRO A 30 13.34 3.70 2.88
CA PRO A 30 14.10 2.46 2.81
C PRO A 30 15.59 2.78 2.58
N ASN A 31 16.48 1.95 3.12
CA ASN A 31 17.94 2.04 2.94
C ASN A 31 18.40 1.64 1.51
N GLY A 32 17.65 1.97 0.46
CA GLY A 32 17.97 1.60 -0.92
C GLY A 32 16.98 2.10 -1.97
N PHE A 33 16.75 1.28 -3.00
CA PHE A 33 15.81 1.57 -4.08
C PHE A 33 14.41 1.83 -3.51
N SER A 34 13.65 2.75 -4.11
CA SER A 34 12.27 3.12 -3.74
C SER A 34 12.08 4.23 -2.69
N TYR A 35 13.16 4.82 -2.18
CA TYR A 35 13.06 6.11 -1.48
C TYR A 35 12.34 7.19 -2.32
N PRO A 36 12.51 7.28 -3.66
CA PRO A 36 11.89 8.30 -4.49
C PRO A 36 10.36 8.26 -4.39
N THR A 37 9.81 7.05 -4.44
CA THR A 37 8.37 6.79 -4.34
C THR A 37 7.86 7.07 -2.92
N THR A 38 8.59 6.62 -1.91
CA THR A 38 8.20 6.77 -0.50
C THR A 38 8.05 8.23 -0.12
N ILE A 39 9.06 9.05 -0.42
CA ILE A 39 9.03 10.47 -0.06
C ILE A 39 7.99 11.25 -0.88
N THR A 40 7.82 10.94 -2.18
CA THR A 40 6.78 11.59 -3.00
C THR A 40 5.39 11.30 -2.44
N MET A 41 5.13 10.06 -2.03
CA MET A 41 3.87 9.68 -1.40
C MET A 41 3.68 10.33 -0.04
N ALA A 42 4.72 10.40 0.79
CA ALA A 42 4.69 11.06 2.08
C ALA A 42 4.36 12.55 1.93
N PHE A 43 5.02 13.25 1.00
CA PHE A 43 4.76 14.67 0.73
C PHE A 43 3.33 14.93 0.26
N LEU A 44 2.85 14.13 -0.70
CA LEU A 44 1.49 14.24 -1.21
C LEU A 44 0.44 13.96 -0.12
N ARG A 45 0.70 13.00 0.78
CA ARG A 45 -0.23 12.62 1.84
C ARG A 45 -0.25 13.63 2.98
N SER A 46 0.88 14.24 3.30
CA SER A 46 1.00 15.32 4.28
C SER A 46 0.47 16.67 3.78
N GLY A 47 -0.07 16.73 2.56
CA GLY A 47 -0.64 17.95 1.99
C GLY A 47 0.40 18.97 1.52
N TYR A 48 1.67 18.57 1.39
CA TYR A 48 2.69 19.45 0.82
C TYR A 48 2.46 19.63 -0.68
N PRO A 49 2.65 20.84 -1.23
CA PRO A 49 2.55 21.08 -2.66
C PRO A 49 3.68 20.35 -3.40
N VAL A 50 3.31 19.51 -4.38
CA VAL A 50 4.24 18.80 -5.26
C VAL A 50 3.95 19.19 -6.70
N ARG A 51 4.98 19.63 -7.43
CA ARG A 51 4.91 19.94 -8.86
C ARG A 51 5.84 19.00 -9.64
N PHE A 52 5.38 18.55 -10.80
CA PHE A 52 6.18 17.80 -11.76
C PHE A 52 6.59 18.74 -12.90
N GLU A 53 7.90 18.86 -13.13
CA GLU A 53 8.45 19.65 -14.24
C GLU A 53 9.00 18.70 -15.31
N PRO A 54 8.64 18.89 -16.59
CA PRO A 54 9.16 18.05 -17.67
C PRO A 54 10.66 18.30 -17.86
N VAL A 55 11.44 17.22 -17.90
CA VAL A 55 12.88 17.28 -18.17
C VAL A 55 13.21 16.30 -19.29
N PRO A 56 13.91 16.72 -20.36
CA PRO A 56 14.38 15.80 -21.38
C PRO A 56 15.41 14.85 -20.77
N ALA A 57 15.09 13.56 -20.72
CA ALA A 57 15.98 12.52 -20.24
C ALA A 57 16.64 11.82 -21.43
N GLU A 58 17.97 11.77 -21.44
CA GLU A 58 18.72 11.02 -22.45
C GLU A 58 18.62 9.51 -22.24
N LYS A 59 18.84 8.76 -23.32
CA LYS A 59 18.86 7.30 -23.27
C LYS A 59 20.07 6.85 -22.45
N ARG A 60 19.84 6.02 -21.43
CA ARG A 60 20.89 5.48 -20.57
C ARG A 60 21.98 4.77 -21.38
N THR A 61 23.23 5.11 -21.10
CA THR A 61 24.41 4.32 -21.50
C THR A 61 24.77 3.35 -20.35
N GLY A 62 24.92 2.05 -20.66
CA GLY A 62 25.30 1.00 -19.69
C GLY A 62 24.15 0.09 -19.21
N LYS A 63 24.49 -0.89 -18.35
CA LYS A 63 23.55 -1.90 -17.82
C LYS A 63 22.79 -1.38 -16.60
N SER A 64 21.55 -1.84 -16.42
CA SER A 64 20.76 -1.54 -15.23
C SER A 64 21.32 -2.28 -14.01
N HIS A 65 21.49 -1.57 -12.89
CA HIS A 65 21.80 -2.19 -11.60
C HIS A 65 20.55 -2.73 -10.88
N ILE A 66 19.35 -2.49 -11.43
CA ILE A 66 18.09 -2.96 -10.87
C ILE A 66 17.96 -4.45 -11.15
N ARG A 67 17.78 -5.24 -10.08
CA ARG A 67 17.48 -6.67 -10.13
C ARG A 67 15.97 -6.85 -9.98
N PRO A 68 15.21 -7.11 -11.07
CA PRO A 68 13.74 -6.98 -11.07
C PRO A 68 13.04 -7.75 -9.96
N ILE A 69 13.46 -8.99 -9.69
CA ILE A 69 12.83 -9.86 -8.68
C ILE A 69 13.16 -9.38 -7.26
N ARG A 70 14.46 -9.21 -6.95
CA ARG A 70 14.90 -8.86 -5.60
C ARG A 70 14.47 -7.45 -5.21
N ASP A 71 14.63 -6.50 -6.13
CA ASP A 71 14.26 -5.11 -5.89
C ASP A 71 12.74 -4.91 -5.99
N GLY A 72 12.06 -5.69 -6.82
CA GLY A 72 10.59 -5.73 -6.90
C GLY A 72 9.96 -6.21 -5.60
N LEU A 73 10.47 -7.29 -4.97
CA LEU A 73 9.99 -7.75 -3.66
C LEU A 73 10.22 -6.72 -2.57
N ARG A 74 11.39 -6.07 -2.55
CA ARG A 74 11.69 -4.99 -1.60
C ARG A 74 10.73 -3.81 -1.81
N PHE A 75 10.52 -3.40 -3.05
CA PHE A 75 9.56 -2.35 -3.41
C PHE A 75 8.14 -2.70 -2.96
N PHE A 76 7.70 -3.94 -3.19
CA PHE A 76 6.39 -4.41 -2.76
C PHE A 76 6.24 -4.37 -1.23
N ALA A 77 7.26 -4.82 -0.49
CA ALA A 77 7.27 -4.74 0.97
C ALA A 77 7.19 -3.29 1.47
N ILE A 78 7.83 -2.35 0.76
CA ILE A 78 7.77 -0.91 1.09
C ILE A 78 6.38 -0.34 0.80
N ILE A 79 5.79 -0.64 -0.37
CA ILE A 79 4.41 -0.24 -0.69
C ILE A 79 3.47 -0.79 0.38
N PHE A 80 3.62 -2.06 0.74
CA PHE A 80 2.81 -2.70 1.77
C PHE A 80 2.96 -2.00 3.13
N LYS A 81 4.20 -1.69 3.53
CA LYS A 81 4.48 -0.95 4.77
C LYS A 81 3.83 0.44 4.76
N ILE A 82 3.99 1.20 3.68
CA ILE A 82 3.40 2.55 3.54
C ILE A 82 1.87 2.46 3.52
N ALA A 83 1.29 1.58 2.71
CA ALA A 83 -0.15 1.43 2.64
C ALA A 83 -0.74 0.99 3.99
N THR A 84 -0.07 0.10 4.73
CA THR A 84 -0.50 -0.31 6.08
C THR A 84 -0.40 0.85 7.08
N LEU A 85 0.62 1.69 6.97
CA LEU A 85 0.82 2.83 7.88
C LEU A 85 -0.20 3.95 7.64
N TYR A 86 -0.49 4.26 6.37
CA TYR A 86 -1.22 5.48 5.98
C TYR A 86 -2.68 5.26 5.57
N ALA A 87 -3.04 4.04 5.16
CA ALA A 87 -4.39 3.69 4.71
C ALA A 87 -4.62 2.16 4.82
N PRO A 88 -4.49 1.58 6.02
CA PRO A 88 -4.53 0.13 6.23
C PRO A 88 -5.79 -0.50 5.64
N LEU A 89 -6.94 0.18 5.69
CA LEU A 89 -8.19 -0.36 5.14
C LEU A 89 -8.08 -0.69 3.64
N LYS A 90 -7.23 0.01 2.87
CA LYS A 90 -7.01 -0.30 1.44
C LYS A 90 -6.35 -1.66 1.20
N ILE A 91 -5.67 -2.22 2.21
CA ILE A 91 -5.07 -3.56 2.16
C ILE A 91 -6.02 -4.59 2.76
N PHE A 92 -6.53 -4.34 3.96
CA PHE A 92 -7.33 -5.34 4.67
C PHE A 92 -8.71 -5.58 4.02
N LEU A 93 -9.32 -4.54 3.44
CA LEU A 93 -10.63 -4.65 2.77
C LEU A 93 -10.64 -5.64 1.60
N PRO A 94 -9.75 -5.54 0.58
CA PRO A 94 -9.75 -6.51 -0.52
C PRO A 94 -9.42 -7.93 -0.04
N ILE A 95 -8.52 -8.09 0.93
CA ILE A 95 -8.20 -9.41 1.51
C ILE A 95 -9.44 -10.00 2.19
N SER A 96 -10.09 -9.23 3.07
CA SER A 96 -11.35 -9.62 3.69
C SER A 96 -12.41 -9.99 2.65
N GLY A 97 -12.53 -9.20 1.58
CA GLY A 97 -13.45 -9.44 0.48
C GLY A 97 -13.18 -10.77 -0.24
N VAL A 98 -11.91 -11.10 -0.48
CA VAL A 98 -11.52 -12.40 -1.05
C VAL A 98 -11.96 -13.54 -0.15
N PHE A 99 -11.64 -13.49 1.16
CA PHE A 99 -12.11 -14.51 2.11
C PHE A 99 -13.64 -14.62 2.17
N PHE A 100 -14.35 -13.48 2.12
CA PHE A 100 -15.81 -13.45 2.14
C PHE A 100 -16.40 -14.13 0.91
N VAL A 101 -15.95 -13.72 -0.28
CA VAL A 101 -16.44 -14.26 -1.55
C VAL A 101 -16.10 -15.73 -1.68
N THR A 102 -14.89 -16.15 -1.33
CA THR A 102 -14.50 -17.56 -1.32
C THR A 102 -15.33 -18.36 -0.31
N GLY A 103 -15.51 -17.85 0.92
CA GLY A 103 -16.32 -18.51 1.94
C GLY A 103 -17.79 -18.65 1.56
N LEU A 104 -18.37 -17.60 0.96
CA LEU A 104 -19.74 -17.60 0.47
C LEU A 104 -19.92 -18.53 -0.73
N SER A 105 -18.96 -18.56 -1.65
CA SER A 105 -18.96 -19.46 -2.81
C SER A 105 -18.86 -20.92 -2.36
N TRP A 106 -17.99 -21.20 -1.38
CA TRP A 106 -17.85 -22.53 -0.79
C TRP A 106 -19.12 -22.97 -0.04
N TYR A 107 -19.73 -22.04 0.70
CA TYR A 107 -21.03 -22.29 1.34
C TYR A 107 -22.11 -22.58 0.30
N ALA A 108 -22.24 -21.76 -0.75
CA ALA A 108 -23.22 -21.98 -1.80
C ALA A 108 -23.05 -23.35 -2.46
N PHE A 109 -21.81 -23.74 -2.78
CA PHE A 109 -21.50 -25.06 -3.33
C PHE A 109 -21.91 -26.21 -2.39
N THR A 110 -21.51 -26.15 -1.12
CA THR A 110 -21.80 -27.20 -0.12
C THR A 110 -23.28 -27.26 0.26
N TYR A 111 -23.97 -26.12 0.26
CA TYR A 111 -25.41 -26.07 0.47
C TYR A 111 -26.18 -26.71 -0.69
N LEU A 112 -25.80 -26.43 -1.94
CA LEU A 112 -26.46 -27.02 -3.11
C LEU A 112 -26.25 -28.54 -3.20
N MET A 113 -25.06 -29.04 -2.83
CA MET A 113 -24.74 -30.48 -2.93
C MET A 113 -25.19 -31.28 -1.71
N GLU A 114 -24.98 -30.76 -0.51
CA GLU A 114 -25.12 -31.52 0.74
C GLU A 114 -26.12 -30.89 1.73
N GLN A 115 -26.68 -29.71 1.43
CA GLN A 115 -27.56 -28.94 2.32
C GLN A 115 -26.92 -28.69 3.70
N ARG A 116 -25.58 -28.55 3.73
CA ARG A 116 -24.79 -28.44 4.95
C ARG A 116 -23.95 -27.18 4.97
N PHE A 117 -23.86 -26.60 6.16
CA PHE A 117 -22.87 -25.59 6.46
C PHE A 117 -21.61 -26.28 7.00
N THR A 118 -20.50 -26.13 6.28
CA THR A 118 -19.24 -26.82 6.63
C THR A 118 -18.34 -25.95 7.52
N ASN A 119 -17.48 -26.60 8.30
CA ASN A 119 -16.46 -25.93 9.10
C ASN A 119 -15.57 -25.00 8.26
N MET A 120 -15.33 -25.35 6.99
CA MET A 120 -14.54 -24.53 6.08
C MET A 120 -15.26 -23.23 5.69
N SER A 121 -16.57 -23.29 5.41
CA SER A 121 -17.39 -22.08 5.20
C SER A 121 -17.35 -21.18 6.43
N MET A 122 -17.51 -21.77 7.62
CA MET A 122 -17.43 -21.05 8.89
C MET A 122 -16.08 -20.37 9.07
N LEU A 123 -14.99 -21.08 8.81
CA LEU A 123 -13.63 -20.58 8.96
C LEU A 123 -13.35 -19.43 8.00
N LEU A 124 -13.69 -19.57 6.72
CA LEU A 124 -13.44 -18.54 5.70
C LEU A 124 -14.24 -17.25 5.97
N ILE A 125 -15.52 -17.39 6.34
CA ILE A 125 -16.37 -16.24 6.68
C ILE A 125 -15.88 -15.58 7.98
N SER A 126 -15.53 -16.37 9.00
CA SER A 126 -15.00 -15.83 10.26
C SER A 126 -13.66 -15.12 10.05
N ALA A 127 -12.77 -15.70 9.25
CA ALA A 127 -11.49 -15.08 8.88
C ALA A 127 -11.69 -13.76 8.15
N SER A 128 -12.65 -13.69 7.22
CA SER A 128 -13.03 -12.44 6.56
C SER A 128 -13.41 -11.35 7.57
N VAL A 129 -14.34 -11.66 8.48
CA VAL A 129 -14.79 -10.71 9.51
C VAL A 129 -13.63 -10.26 10.40
N ILE A 130 -12.79 -11.19 10.87
CA ILE A 130 -11.63 -10.86 11.71
C ILE A 130 -10.66 -9.93 10.97
N VAL A 131 -10.32 -10.25 9.72
CA VAL A 131 -9.43 -9.43 8.88
C VAL A 131 -10.01 -8.03 8.66
N PHE A 132 -11.32 -7.93 8.42
CA PHE A 132 -12.01 -6.65 8.29
C PHE A 132 -11.96 -5.81 9.58
N LEU A 133 -12.25 -6.43 10.73
CA LEU A 133 -12.21 -5.76 12.03
C LEU A 133 -10.79 -5.28 12.37
N ILE A 134 -9.77 -6.08 12.11
CA ILE A 134 -8.35 -5.67 12.23
C ILE A 134 -8.05 -4.48 11.32
N GLY A 135 -8.58 -4.48 10.09
CA GLY A 135 -8.48 -3.36 9.17
C GLY A 135 -9.10 -2.07 9.72
N LEU A 136 -10.30 -2.15 10.29
CA LEU A 136 -10.96 -1.01 10.93
C LEU A 136 -10.18 -0.49 12.15
N ILE A 137 -9.72 -1.38 13.03
CA ILE A 137 -8.90 -1.00 14.20
C ILE A 137 -7.62 -0.32 13.74
N SER A 138 -6.95 -0.86 12.73
CA SER A 138 -5.73 -0.27 12.17
C SER A 138 -5.98 1.13 11.60
N GLU A 139 -7.09 1.33 10.88
CA GLU A 139 -7.48 2.65 10.36
C GLU A 139 -7.73 3.65 11.49
N GLN A 140 -8.39 3.23 12.57
CA GLN A 140 -8.61 4.09 13.74
C GLN A 140 -7.29 4.46 14.44
N ILE A 141 -6.36 3.52 14.60
CA ILE A 141 -5.03 3.78 15.17
C ILE A 141 -4.27 4.78 14.30
N THR A 142 -4.28 4.59 12.97
CA THR A 142 -3.68 5.53 12.02
C THR A 142 -4.32 6.91 12.18
N ALA A 143 -5.65 7.02 12.19
CA ALA A 143 -6.34 8.31 12.35
C ALA A 143 -5.96 9.02 13.67
N LEU A 144 -5.83 8.28 14.78
CA LEU A 144 -5.41 8.82 16.07
C LEU A 144 -3.95 9.29 16.06
N LEU A 145 -3.06 8.57 15.40
CA LEU A 145 -1.64 8.94 15.26
C LEU A 145 -1.48 10.26 14.49
N TYR A 146 -2.24 10.44 13.41
CA TYR A 146 -2.19 11.65 12.59
C TYR A 146 -2.95 12.84 13.20
N LYS A 147 -3.89 12.63 14.13
CA LYS A 147 -4.58 13.73 14.83
C LYS A 147 -3.67 14.54 15.78
N LYS A 148 -2.53 13.97 16.19
CA LYS A 148 -1.57 14.59 17.11
C LYS A 148 -0.42 15.35 16.41
N SER A 149 -0.40 15.37 15.09
CA SER A 149 0.56 16.15 14.28
C SER A 149 -0.11 17.35 13.64
#